data_AF-A0AA42W6D9-F1
#
_entry.id   AF-A0AA42W6D9-F1
#
_cell.length_a   1.000
_cell.length_b   1.000
_cell.length_c   1.000
_cell.angle_alpha   90.00
_cell.angle_beta   90.00
_cell.angle_gamma   90.00
#
_symmetry.space_group_name_H-M   'P 1'
#
loop_
_entity.id
_entity.type
_entity.pdbx_description
1 polymer ?
#
loop_
_entity_poly.entity_id
_entity_poly.type
_entity_poly.pdbx_seq_one_letter_code
_entity_poly.pdbx_strand_id
1 'polypeptide(L)'
;MAAQVDDTVTDPQPFVPILTVMADYGNAPFLWLVNKPDQGGVGPNLCDGTSWDESLPMSEGLWRKFADWAIEFDRTSFYSDDFDASSWDLQAFHERGLQLARWLKEEVEETYRVTYMKPAEDPNDHQDERREILATGELLALPSFGRMQAK
;
A
#
# COMPACT_ATOMS: atom_id res chain seq x y z
N MET A 1 18.89 31.02 42.99
CA MET A 1 19.47 29.84 42.33
C MET A 1 18.33 29.16 41.59
N ALA A 2 18.37 29.20 40.26
CA ALA A 2 17.39 28.56 39.40
C ALA A 2 18.01 27.27 38.85
N ALA A 3 17.31 26.16 39.02
CA ALA A 3 17.31 25.01 38.12
C ALA A 3 16.38 23.96 38.71
N GLN A 4 15.22 23.75 38.09
CA GLN A 4 14.67 22.40 38.01
C GLN A 4 14.33 22.16 36.55
N VAL A 5 15.02 21.17 36.02
CA VAL A 5 14.92 20.63 34.67
C VAL A 5 13.69 19.74 34.63
N ASP A 6 12.72 20.09 33.81
CA ASP A 6 11.69 19.16 33.34
C ASP A 6 12.12 18.69 31.95
N ASP A 7 13.01 17.70 31.94
CA ASP A 7 13.27 16.89 30.75
C ASP A 7 12.12 15.89 30.64
N THR A 8 11.06 16.26 29.90
CA THR A 8 10.07 15.30 29.45
C THR A 8 10.75 14.37 28.45
N VAL A 9 11.26 13.24 28.93
CA VAL A 9 11.66 12.12 28.07
C VAL A 9 10.39 11.62 27.38
N THR A 10 10.16 12.07 26.15
CA THR A 10 9.22 11.43 25.24
C THR A 10 9.81 10.07 24.91
N ASP A 11 9.24 8.99 25.46
CA ASP A 11 9.55 7.63 25.02
C ASP A 11 9.45 7.58 23.48
N PRO A 12 10.45 7.04 22.78
CA PRO A 12 10.36 6.90 21.33
C PRO A 12 9.18 5.99 21.02
N GLN A 13 8.17 6.54 20.33
CA GLN A 13 7.03 5.78 19.86
C GLN A 13 7.53 4.54 19.11
N PRO A 14 7.04 3.34 19.46
CA PRO A 14 7.46 2.12 18.79
C PRO A 14 7.12 2.21 17.30
N PHE A 15 8.00 1.66 16.47
CA PHE A 15 7.76 1.58 15.04
C PHE A 15 6.51 0.73 14.75
N VAL A 16 5.57 1.30 13.99
CA VAL A 16 4.38 0.59 13.51
C VAL A 16 4.66 0.07 12.10
N PRO A 17 4.57 -1.25 11.85
CA PRO A 17 4.74 -1.82 10.51
C PRO A 17 3.78 -1.23 9.48
N ILE A 18 4.23 -1.16 8.22
CA ILE A 18 3.48 -0.53 7.13
C ILE A 18 3.08 -1.59 6.12
N LEU A 19 1.78 -1.71 5.88
CA LEU A 19 1.20 -2.46 4.79
C LEU A 19 0.96 -1.52 3.61
N THR A 20 1.66 -1.76 2.50
CA THR A 20 1.35 -1.08 1.25
C THR A 20 0.39 -1.94 0.44
N VAL A 21 -0.70 -1.34 -0.04
CA VAL A 21 -1.60 -1.87 -1.07
C VAL A 21 -1.18 -1.24 -2.39
N MET A 22 -0.84 -2.08 -3.35
CA MET A 22 -0.41 -1.76 -4.71
C MET A 22 -0.86 -2.95 -5.59
N ALA A 23 -0.86 -2.86 -6.90
CA ALA A 23 -0.99 -4.05 -7.74
C ALA A 23 0.30 -4.21 -8.53
N ASP A 24 0.67 -5.43 -8.85
CA ASP A 24 1.85 -5.74 -9.67
C ASP A 24 1.60 -7.06 -10.41
N TYR A 25 2.51 -7.43 -11.32
CA TYR A 25 2.42 -8.66 -12.11
C TYR A 25 3.11 -9.85 -11.48
N GLY A 26 2.71 -11.03 -11.95
CA GLY A 26 3.36 -12.29 -11.62
C GLY A 26 2.72 -12.92 -10.40
N ASN A 27 1.47 -13.37 -10.60
CA ASN A 27 0.57 -14.00 -9.62
C ASN A 27 -0.35 -13.03 -8.86
N ALA A 28 -0.64 -11.86 -9.45
CA ALA A 28 -1.51 -10.85 -8.83
C ALA A 28 -1.11 -10.47 -7.38
N PRO A 29 0.16 -10.13 -7.10
CA PRO A 29 0.55 -9.56 -5.80
C PRO A 29 -0.25 -8.29 -5.47
N PHE A 30 -0.63 -8.14 -4.20
CA PHE A 30 -1.41 -6.98 -3.76
C PHE A 30 -1.14 -6.47 -2.33
N LEU A 31 -0.23 -7.08 -1.58
CA LEU A 31 0.19 -6.55 -0.27
C LEU A 31 1.70 -6.66 -0.05
N TRP A 32 2.32 -5.60 0.46
CA TRP A 32 3.77 -5.51 0.73
C TRP A 32 3.97 -5.00 2.16
N LEU A 33 5.00 -5.52 2.83
CA LEU A 33 5.21 -5.27 4.26
C LEU A 33 6.57 -4.63 4.55
N VAL A 34 6.54 -3.45 5.16
CA VAL A 34 7.68 -2.88 5.87
C VAL A 34 7.55 -3.22 7.35
N ASN A 35 8.39 -4.13 7.84
CA ASN A 35 8.33 -4.61 9.23
C ASN A 35 9.45 -4.05 10.12
N LYS A 36 10.31 -3.17 9.57
CA LYS A 36 11.43 -2.54 10.29
C LYS A 36 11.61 -1.09 9.83
N PRO A 37 12.04 -0.17 10.71
CA PRO A 37 12.15 1.26 10.40
C PRO A 37 13.25 1.60 9.37
N ASP A 38 14.26 0.75 9.22
CA ASP A 38 15.40 0.94 8.31
C ASP A 38 15.19 0.29 6.93
N GLN A 39 14.05 -0.39 6.74
CA GLN A 39 13.74 -1.06 5.49
C GLN A 39 13.20 -0.03 4.47
N GLY A 40 13.89 0.10 3.34
CA GLY A 40 13.52 1.03 2.27
C GLY A 40 12.37 0.53 1.39
N GLY A 41 11.74 1.46 0.66
CA GLY A 41 10.68 1.17 -0.28
C GLY A 41 9.41 0.61 0.38
N VAL A 42 8.70 -0.26 -0.34
CA VAL A 42 7.45 -0.91 0.12
C VAL A 42 7.68 -2.25 0.84
N GLY A 43 8.92 -2.74 0.86
CA GLY A 43 9.26 -4.05 1.41
C GLY A 43 8.96 -5.25 0.50
N PRO A 44 9.19 -6.48 0.99
CA PRO A 44 8.84 -7.69 0.24
C PRO A 44 7.33 -7.85 0.11
N ASN A 45 6.91 -8.58 -0.93
CA ASN A 45 5.55 -9.04 -1.06
C ASN A 45 5.17 -9.93 0.14
N LEU A 46 4.01 -9.65 0.72
CA LEU A 46 3.39 -10.37 1.83
C LEU A 46 2.22 -11.23 1.34
N CYS A 47 1.47 -10.77 0.33
CA CYS A 47 0.26 -11.43 -0.13
C CYS A 47 0.02 -11.26 -1.63
N ASP A 48 -0.57 -12.28 -2.24
CA ASP A 48 -0.95 -12.33 -3.64
C ASP A 48 -2.30 -13.05 -3.85
N GLY A 49 -2.76 -13.09 -5.10
CA GLY A 49 -4.05 -13.66 -5.48
C GLY A 49 -4.12 -15.19 -5.50
N THR A 50 -3.06 -15.91 -5.13
CA THR A 50 -3.00 -17.37 -5.31
C THR A 50 -3.49 -18.18 -4.12
N SER A 51 -3.29 -17.69 -2.91
CA SER A 51 -3.66 -18.39 -1.69
C SER A 51 -3.85 -17.46 -0.49
N TRP A 52 -4.63 -17.93 0.48
CA TRP A 52 -4.84 -17.27 1.76
C TRP A 52 -4.63 -18.27 2.90
N ASP A 53 -4.07 -17.79 4.00
CA ASP A 53 -4.03 -18.49 5.27
C ASP A 53 -4.16 -17.50 6.45
N GLU A 54 -4.34 -18.05 7.65
CA GLU A 54 -4.59 -17.29 8.88
C GLU A 54 -3.42 -16.40 9.35
N SER A 55 -2.24 -16.50 8.74
CA SER A 55 -1.10 -15.63 9.06
C SER A 55 -1.19 -14.25 8.41
N LEU A 56 -2.06 -14.09 7.41
CA LEU A 56 -2.26 -12.81 6.73
C LEU A 56 -3.04 -11.82 7.60
N PRO A 57 -2.73 -10.52 7.53
CA PRO A 57 -3.39 -9.49 8.33
C PRO A 57 -4.75 -9.08 7.73
N MET A 58 -5.54 -10.06 7.28
CA MET A 58 -6.90 -9.83 6.78
C MET A 58 -7.72 -11.11 6.78
N SER A 59 -9.04 -10.95 6.83
CA SER A 59 -9.99 -12.04 6.64
C SER A 59 -9.90 -12.65 5.24
N GLU A 60 -10.25 -13.93 5.11
CA GLU A 60 -10.36 -14.59 3.79
C GLU A 60 -11.36 -13.84 2.88
N GLY A 61 -12.42 -13.28 3.47
CA GLY A 61 -13.43 -12.51 2.75
C GLY A 61 -12.87 -11.24 2.13
N LEU A 62 -12.00 -10.51 2.84
CA LEU A 62 -11.31 -9.34 2.31
C LEU A 62 -10.23 -9.74 1.30
N TRP A 63 -9.47 -10.80 1.59
CA TRP A 63 -8.48 -11.36 0.67
C TRP A 63 -9.08 -11.68 -0.70
N ARG A 64 -10.22 -12.37 -0.77
CA ARG A 64 -10.88 -12.69 -2.06
C ARG A 64 -11.17 -11.44 -2.89
N LYS A 65 -11.57 -10.34 -2.26
CA LYS A 65 -11.88 -9.08 -2.95
C LYS A 65 -10.62 -8.42 -3.51
N PHE A 66 -9.51 -8.51 -2.76
CA PHE A 66 -8.19 -8.09 -3.23
C PHE A 66 -7.68 -8.98 -4.35
N ALA A 67 -7.78 -10.29 -4.22
CA ALA A 67 -7.39 -11.24 -5.25
C ALA A 67 -8.14 -10.96 -6.56
N ASP A 68 -9.47 -10.77 -6.51
CA ASP A 68 -10.26 -10.43 -7.69
C ASP A 68 -9.79 -9.10 -8.34
N TRP A 69 -9.47 -8.10 -7.54
CA TRP A 69 -8.97 -6.79 -8.01
C TRP A 69 -7.58 -6.89 -8.63
N ALA A 70 -6.67 -7.61 -7.99
CA ALA A 70 -5.30 -7.77 -8.44
C ALA A 70 -5.20 -8.70 -9.65
N ILE A 71 -6.03 -9.75 -9.75
CA ILE A 71 -6.10 -10.65 -10.90
C ILE A 71 -6.63 -9.91 -12.13
N GLU A 72 -7.58 -8.99 -11.93
CA GLU A 72 -8.08 -8.12 -13.00
C GLU A 72 -6.93 -7.29 -13.61
N PHE A 73 -6.04 -6.75 -12.77
CA PHE A 73 -4.80 -6.07 -13.19
C PHE A 73 -3.74 -7.03 -13.76
N ASP A 74 -3.45 -8.15 -13.12
CA ASP A 74 -2.42 -9.09 -13.60
C ASP A 74 -2.74 -9.64 -15.00
N ARG A 75 -4.03 -9.77 -15.33
CA ARG A 75 -4.50 -10.20 -16.65
C ARG A 75 -4.43 -9.11 -17.71
N THR A 76 -4.31 -7.85 -17.32
CA THR A 76 -4.06 -6.78 -18.29
C THR A 76 -2.63 -6.90 -18.78
N SER A 77 -2.48 -7.36 -20.02
CA SER A 77 -1.18 -7.43 -20.68
C SER A 77 -0.72 -6.03 -21.10
N PHE A 78 -0.48 -5.11 -20.15
CA PHE A 78 -0.02 -3.74 -20.43
C PHE A 78 1.29 -3.71 -21.26
N TYR A 79 2.04 -4.81 -21.24
CA TYR A 79 3.28 -5.01 -22.02
C TYR A 79 3.07 -5.67 -23.40
N SER A 80 1.84 -5.92 -23.84
CA SER A 80 1.57 -6.41 -25.19
C SER A 80 1.53 -5.25 -26.19
N ASP A 81 2.10 -5.45 -27.39
CA ASP A 81 2.16 -4.44 -28.45
C ASP A 81 0.77 -3.93 -28.91
N ASP A 82 -0.29 -4.68 -28.58
CA ASP A 82 -1.69 -4.38 -28.90
C ASP A 82 -2.47 -3.75 -27.72
N PHE A 83 -1.82 -3.47 -26.59
CA PHE A 83 -2.51 -2.93 -25.41
C PHE A 83 -2.83 -1.45 -25.56
N ASP A 84 -4.12 -1.14 -25.70
CA ASP A 84 -4.63 0.22 -25.63
C ASP A 84 -5.02 0.56 -24.18
N ALA A 85 -4.14 1.26 -23.47
CA ALA A 85 -4.40 1.74 -22.11
C ALA A 85 -5.65 2.62 -21.99
N SER A 86 -6.13 3.21 -23.10
CA SER A 86 -7.39 3.97 -23.11
C SER A 86 -8.64 3.11 -22.97
N SER A 87 -8.51 1.78 -23.13
CA SER A 87 -9.60 0.82 -22.93
C SER A 87 -9.76 0.38 -21.46
N TRP A 88 -8.83 0.75 -20.57
CA TRP A 88 -8.87 0.39 -19.17
C TRP A 88 -9.31 1.56 -18.28
N ASP A 89 -10.35 1.34 -17.47
CA ASP A 89 -10.81 2.33 -16.51
C ASP A 89 -9.91 2.35 -15.27
N LEU A 90 -8.74 2.98 -15.41
CA LEU A 90 -7.78 3.16 -14.32
C LEU A 90 -8.41 3.89 -13.14
N GLN A 91 -9.33 4.83 -13.37
CA GLN A 91 -10.00 5.54 -12.29
C GLN A 91 -10.82 4.60 -11.43
N ALA A 92 -11.71 3.80 -12.05
CA ALA A 92 -12.52 2.82 -11.34
C ALA A 92 -11.64 1.77 -10.63
N PHE A 93 -10.52 1.38 -11.24
CA PHE A 93 -9.54 0.48 -10.65
C PHE A 93 -8.93 1.05 -9.35
N HIS A 94 -8.52 2.33 -9.37
CA HIS A 94 -7.98 2.99 -8.18
C HIS A 94 -9.03 3.23 -7.09
N GLU A 95 -10.26 3.58 -7.47
CA GLU A 95 -11.37 3.74 -6.52
C GLU A 95 -11.65 2.42 -5.79
N ARG A 96 -11.65 1.30 -6.51
CA ARG A 96 -11.78 -0.05 -5.93
C ARG A 96 -10.60 -0.38 -5.01
N GLY A 97 -9.36 -0.15 -5.46
CA GLY A 97 -8.17 -0.40 -4.65
C GLY A 97 -8.15 0.41 -3.34
N LEU A 98 -8.52 1.69 -3.39
CA LEU A 98 -8.64 2.54 -2.20
C LEU A 98 -9.75 2.07 -1.26
N GLN A 99 -10.88 1.63 -1.78
CA GLN A 99 -11.95 1.07 -0.94
C GLN A 99 -11.50 -0.21 -0.22
N LEU A 100 -10.76 -1.08 -0.90
CA LEU A 100 -10.20 -2.29 -0.29
C LEU A 100 -9.15 -1.93 0.79
N ALA A 101 -8.30 -0.94 0.54
CA ALA A 101 -7.33 -0.45 1.52
C ALA A 101 -8.00 0.15 2.78
N ARG A 102 -9.17 0.78 2.64
CA ARG A 102 -9.97 1.23 3.79
C ARG A 102 -10.49 0.08 4.63
N TRP A 103 -11.07 -0.95 4.00
CA TRP A 103 -11.49 -2.15 4.73
C TRP A 103 -10.31 -2.86 5.39
N LEU A 104 -9.15 -2.89 4.75
CA LEU A 104 -7.93 -3.41 5.38
C LEU A 104 -7.56 -2.60 6.62
N LYS A 105 -7.58 -1.26 6.55
CA LYS A 105 -7.32 -0.40 7.70
C LYS A 105 -8.31 -0.62 8.84
N GLU A 106 -9.56 -0.91 8.54
CA GLU A 106 -10.58 -1.29 9.54
C GLU A 106 -10.24 -2.63 10.21
N GLU A 107 -9.79 -3.65 9.47
CA GLU A 107 -9.47 -4.97 10.05
C GLU A 107 -8.17 -4.98 10.87
N VAL A 108 -7.16 -4.20 10.46
CA VAL A 108 -5.83 -4.19 11.12
C VAL A 108 -5.69 -3.14 12.22
N GLU A 109 -6.61 -2.18 12.27
CA GLU A 109 -6.63 -1.07 13.22
C GLU A 109 -5.25 -0.39 13.33
N GLU A 110 -4.75 -0.16 14.55
CA GLU A 110 -3.48 0.51 14.82
C GLU A 110 -2.27 -0.44 14.82
N THR A 111 -2.49 -1.74 14.58
CA THR A 111 -1.40 -2.73 14.47
C THR A 111 -0.51 -2.45 13.26
N TYR A 112 -1.12 -1.90 12.20
CA TYR A 112 -0.44 -1.53 10.97
C TYR A 112 -0.85 -0.14 10.50
N ARG A 113 0.10 0.56 9.89
CA ARG A 113 -0.21 1.67 8.98
C ARG A 113 -0.55 1.07 7.63
N VAL A 114 -1.56 1.62 6.95
CA VAL A 114 -1.96 1.17 5.63
C VAL A 114 -1.75 2.29 4.63
N THR A 115 -1.00 2.01 3.57
CA THR A 115 -0.77 2.96 2.48
C THR A 115 -1.23 2.39 1.17
N TYR A 116 -1.82 3.21 0.31
CA TYR A 116 -2.12 2.89 -1.08
C TYR A 116 -1.05 3.51 -1.99
N MET A 117 -0.57 2.73 -2.95
CA MET A 117 0.35 3.18 -3.99
C MET A 117 -0.16 2.73 -5.36
N LYS A 118 -0.04 3.62 -6.34
CA LYS A 118 -0.39 3.29 -7.72
C LYS A 118 0.68 2.37 -8.34
N PRO A 119 0.28 1.38 -9.16
CA PRO A 119 1.23 0.61 -9.97
C PRO A 119 2.04 1.53 -10.89
N ALA A 120 3.28 1.15 -11.18
CA ALA A 120 4.18 1.92 -12.05
C ALA A 120 3.70 1.95 -13.52
N GLU A 121 2.81 1.04 -13.88
CA GLU A 121 2.17 0.97 -15.20
C GLU A 121 1.06 2.01 -15.39
N ASP A 122 0.58 2.68 -14.33
CA ASP A 122 -0.29 3.85 -14.48
C ASP A 122 0.53 5.01 -15.08
N PRO A 123 0.16 5.58 -16.24
CA PRO A 123 0.83 6.77 -16.79
C PRO A 123 0.83 7.99 -15.83
N ASN A 124 -0.06 7.98 -14.83
CA ASN A 124 -0.20 8.99 -13.80
C ASN A 124 0.24 8.49 -12.42
N ASP A 125 1.10 7.46 -12.35
CA ASP A 125 1.69 6.90 -11.13
C ASP A 125 2.30 7.97 -10.21
N HIS A 126 2.98 8.95 -10.80
CA HIS A 126 3.62 10.07 -10.13
C HIS A 126 2.63 11.04 -9.46
N GLN A 127 1.35 11.02 -9.85
CA GLN A 127 0.31 11.83 -9.24
C GLN A 127 -0.33 11.04 -8.10
N ASP A 128 -0.30 11.61 -6.90
CA ASP A 128 -0.85 10.96 -5.71
C ASP A 128 -0.23 9.57 -5.43
N GLU A 129 1.06 9.45 -5.74
CA GLU A 129 1.83 8.20 -5.77
C GLU A 129 1.63 7.39 -4.49
N ARG A 130 1.66 8.04 -3.32
CA ARG A 130 1.56 7.37 -2.01
C ARG A 130 0.59 8.10 -1.11
N ARG A 131 -0.42 7.37 -0.62
CA ARG A 131 -1.42 7.88 0.32
C ARG A 131 -1.56 6.95 1.50
N GLU A 132 -1.50 7.47 2.72
CA GLU A 132 -1.84 6.72 3.92
C GLU A 132 -3.33 6.81 4.21
N ILE A 133 -3.93 5.69 4.60
CA ILE A 133 -5.33 5.61 5.03
C ILE A 133 -5.36 5.78 6.54
N LEU A 134 -5.93 6.90 7.00
CA LEU A 134 -6.13 7.16 8.43
C LEU A 134 -7.33 6.36 8.96
N ALA A 135 -7.41 6.18 10.28
CA ALA A 135 -8.53 5.50 10.94
C ALA A 135 -9.90 6.17 10.68
N THR A 136 -9.90 7.46 10.31
CA THR A 136 -11.10 8.20 9.91
C THR A 136 -11.53 7.91 8.46
N GLY A 137 -10.74 7.16 7.69
CA GLY A 137 -10.90 6.93 6.26
C GLY A 137 -10.35 8.07 5.37
N GLU A 138 -9.81 9.13 5.98
CA GLU A 138 -9.12 10.22 5.28
C GLU A 138 -7.80 9.75 4.68
N LEU A 139 -7.43 10.35 3.54
CA LEU A 139 -6.19 10.05 2.84
C LEU A 139 -5.15 11.12 3.13
N LEU A 140 -4.04 10.73 3.76
CA LEU A 140 -2.89 11.59 3.98
C LEU A 140 -1.88 11.39 2.84
N ALA A 141 -1.56 12.46 2.11
CA ALA A 141 -0.52 12.41 1.08
C ALA A 141 0.86 12.18 1.73
N LEU A 142 1.60 11.20 1.22
CA LEU A 142 2.95 10.89 1.66
C LEU A 142 3.98 11.37 0.63
N PRO A 143 5.21 11.70 1.05
CA PRO A 143 6.28 11.96 0.11
C PRO A 143 6.57 10.69 -0.72
N SER A 144 6.90 10.90 -1.99
CA SER A 144 7.47 9.85 -2.82
C SER A 144 8.76 9.33 -2.17
N PHE A 145 9.15 8.09 -2.48
CA PHE A 145 10.38 7.51 -1.94
C PHE A 145 11.66 8.27 -2.38
N GLY A 146 11.51 9.24 -3.29
CA GLY A 146 12.60 10.00 -3.88
C GLY A 146 13.23 9.21 -5.02
N ARG A 147 13.15 9.74 -6.25
CA ARG A 147 14.18 9.40 -7.24
C ARG A 147 15.51 9.81 -6.63
N MET A 148 16.39 8.85 -6.32
CA MET A 148 17.81 9.16 -6.26
C MET A 148 18.15 9.79 -7.62
N GLN A 149 18.38 11.10 -7.64
CA GLN A 149 19.05 11.75 -8.76
C GLN A 149 20.40 11.05 -8.86
N ALA A 150 20.56 10.18 -9.86
CA ALA A 150 21.86 9.71 -10.27
C ALA A 150 22.70 10.95 -10.60
N LYS A 151 23.78 11.14 -9.85
CA LYS A 151 24.75 12.20 -10.10
C LYS A 151 25.58 11.88 -11.33
#